data_AF-A0A4W4HFG6-F1
#
_entry.id   AF-A0A4W4HFG6-F1
#
_cell.length_a   1.000
_cell.length_b   1.000
_cell.length_c   1.000
_cell.angle_alpha   90.00
_cell.angle_beta   90.00
_cell.angle_gamma   90.00
#
_symmetry.space_group_name_H-M   'P 1'
#
loop_
_entity.id
_entity.type
_entity.pdbx_description
1 polymer ?
#
loop_
_entity_poly.entity_id
_entity_poly.type
_entity_poly.pdbx_seq_one_letter_code
_entity_poly.pdbx_strand_id
1 'polypeptide(L)'
;MSSEEFEKLHEMYRSLYDELKVIPDRVVRSQGEEKKKLIRVFDERIGEAQEVLQGMEQELVGAPGSFRNPMSSKVRLYHRDLARLQRDLHGLHAGPGLGRSSRPGDNRHGVYAVENERSAQLQAQRTLLLQGTEVLTNASQSIERSQRIAAEIDQIGTDIIEELGEQREQLDRTRDRLVHTGENLSRSRKILRAMSRRVMTNKLLLGIIIILELAILGAVVYLKFFRR
;
A
#
# COMPACT_ATOMS: atom_id res chain seq x y z
N MET A 1 -14.23 -17.34 -2.02
CA MET A 1 -13.26 -17.94 -1.08
C MET A 1 -12.09 -17.00 -0.84
N SER A 2 -11.45 -16.42 -1.87
CA SER A 2 -10.29 -15.53 -1.71
C SER A 2 -10.45 -14.30 -0.79
N SER A 3 -11.65 -13.71 -0.71
CA SER A 3 -11.88 -12.53 0.14
C SER A 3 -11.79 -12.82 1.65
N GLU A 4 -12.19 -14.02 2.10
CA GLU A 4 -12.23 -14.35 3.54
C GLU A 4 -10.84 -14.64 4.10
N GLU A 5 -9.98 -15.29 3.30
CA GLU A 5 -8.59 -15.55 3.68
C GLU A 5 -7.79 -14.25 3.72
N PHE A 6 -8.04 -13.36 2.76
CA PHE A 6 -7.46 -12.02 2.77
C PHE A 6 -7.87 -11.22 4.02
N GLU A 7 -9.15 -11.27 4.42
CA GLU A 7 -9.62 -10.56 5.62
C GLU A 7 -8.95 -11.07 6.90
N LYS A 8 -8.78 -12.39 7.04
CA LYS A 8 -8.05 -12.98 8.18
C LYS A 8 -6.59 -12.52 8.22
N LEU A 9 -5.90 -12.55 7.07
CA LEU A 9 -4.53 -12.07 6.96
C LEU A 9 -4.43 -10.57 7.31
N HIS A 10 -5.40 -9.78 6.88
CA HIS A 10 -5.46 -8.36 7.19
C HIS A 10 -5.68 -8.09 8.69
N GLU A 11 -6.53 -8.88 9.36
CA GLU A 11 -6.71 -8.79 10.82
C GLU A 11 -5.43 -9.17 11.58
N MET A 12 -4.76 -10.25 11.17
CA MET A 12 -3.48 -10.67 11.75
C MET A 12 -2.38 -9.61 11.55
N TYR A 13 -2.30 -9.01 10.36
CA TYR A 13 -1.37 -7.91 10.11
C TYR A 13 -1.67 -6.72 11.03
N ARG A 14 -2.94 -6.37 11.21
CA ARG A 14 -3.34 -5.24 12.03
C ARG A 14 -2.97 -5.43 13.50
N SER A 15 -3.19 -6.62 14.06
CA SER A 15 -2.78 -6.93 15.43
C SER A 15 -1.25 -6.85 15.59
N LEU A 16 -0.50 -7.42 14.65
CA LEU A 16 0.97 -7.34 14.64
C LEU A 16 1.48 -5.90 14.53
N TYR A 17 0.85 -5.09 13.67
CA TYR A 17 1.21 -3.69 13.50
C TYR A 17 0.95 -2.85 14.75
N ASP A 18 -0.18 -3.07 15.43
CA ASP A 18 -0.52 -2.38 16.67
C ASP A 18 0.48 -2.74 17.79
N GLU A 19 0.93 -3.99 17.86
CA GLU A 19 2.01 -4.42 18.78
C GLU A 19 3.34 -3.77 18.43
N LEU A 20 3.73 -3.81 17.14
CA LEU A 20 4.98 -3.24 16.62
C LEU A 20 5.08 -1.75 16.90
N LYS A 21 3.97 -1.00 16.76
CA LYS A 21 3.93 0.45 16.96
C LYS A 21 4.30 0.89 18.39
N VAL A 22 4.06 0.06 19.39
CA VAL A 22 4.29 0.39 20.81
C VAL A 22 5.74 0.09 21.24
N ILE A 23 6.44 -0.79 20.51
CA ILE A 23 7.79 -1.23 20.88
C ILE A 23 8.85 -0.11 20.78
N PRO A 24 8.89 0.75 19.74
CA PRO A 24 9.82 1.88 19.68
C PRO A 24 9.77 2.78 20.92
N ASP A 25 8.57 3.13 21.41
CA ASP A 25 8.39 3.94 22.61
C ASP A 25 8.87 3.22 23.89
N ARG A 26 8.84 1.90 23.92
CA ARG A 26 9.38 1.09 25.04
C ARG A 26 10.90 0.96 24.96
N VAL A 27 11.45 0.88 23.75
CA VAL A 27 12.90 0.84 23.47
C VAL A 27 13.59 2.15 23.87
N VAL A 28 12.92 3.30 23.71
CA VAL A 28 13.43 4.60 24.18
C VAL A 28 13.50 4.67 25.71
N ARG A 29 12.59 4.00 26.42
CA ARG A 29 12.48 4.02 27.89
C ARG A 29 13.33 2.97 28.60
N SER A 30 13.86 1.99 27.87
CA SER A 30 14.65 0.87 28.40
C SER A 30 16.14 1.04 28.09
N GLN A 31 17.00 0.49 28.95
CA GLN A 31 18.46 0.64 28.88
C GLN A 31 19.13 -0.75 28.91
N GLY A 32 20.33 -0.87 28.31
CA GLY A 32 21.17 -2.07 28.43
C GLY A 32 20.58 -3.33 27.78
N GLU A 33 20.52 -4.43 28.54
CA GLU A 33 20.09 -5.75 28.06
C GLU A 33 18.60 -5.83 27.72
N GLU A 34 17.73 -5.13 28.45
CA GLU A 34 16.30 -5.07 28.16
C GLU A 34 16.03 -4.41 26.80
N LYS A 35 16.78 -3.35 26.48
CA LYS A 35 16.73 -2.70 25.17
C LYS A 35 17.11 -3.68 24.06
N LYS A 36 18.19 -4.44 24.25
CA LYS A 36 18.67 -5.44 23.28
C LYS A 36 17.67 -6.59 23.10
N LYS A 37 17.01 -7.03 24.17
CA LYS A 37 15.94 -8.05 24.12
C LYS A 37 14.72 -7.53 23.38
N LEU A 38 14.29 -6.30 23.65
CA LEU A 38 13.15 -5.67 22.96
C LEU A 38 13.40 -5.46 21.46
N ILE A 39 14.63 -5.12 21.07
CA ILE A 39 15.01 -5.00 19.65
C ILE A 39 14.92 -6.37 18.96
N ARG A 40 15.42 -7.45 19.58
CA ARG A 40 15.29 -8.81 19.00
C ARG A 40 13.84 -9.22 18.81
N VAL A 41 13.00 -8.97 19.82
CA VAL A 41 11.55 -9.23 19.72
C VAL A 41 10.93 -8.39 18.62
N PHE A 42 11.34 -7.12 18.47
CA PHE A 42 10.87 -6.27 17.39
C PHE A 42 11.24 -6.83 16.01
N ASP A 43 12.50 -7.24 15.82
CA ASP A 43 12.97 -7.81 14.54
C ASP A 43 12.21 -9.09 14.18
N GLU A 44 11.95 -9.96 15.16
CA GLU A 44 11.14 -11.17 15.00
C GLU A 44 9.70 -10.82 14.56
N ARG A 45 9.06 -9.85 15.23
CA ARG A 45 7.70 -9.40 14.87
C ARG A 45 7.63 -8.67 13.54
N ILE A 46 8.68 -7.93 13.14
CA ILE A 46 8.78 -7.35 11.80
C ILE A 46 8.81 -8.48 10.75
N GLY A 47 9.57 -9.55 11.01
CA GLY A 47 9.61 -10.73 10.15
C GLY A 47 8.23 -11.39 10.00
N GLU A 48 7.53 -11.63 11.10
CA GLU A 48 6.16 -12.16 11.09
C GLU A 48 5.20 -11.26 10.30
N ALA A 49 5.27 -9.94 10.50
CA ALA A 49 4.42 -9.00 9.78
C ALA A 49 4.71 -8.97 8.27
N GLN A 50 5.98 -9.14 7.86
CA GLN A 50 6.37 -9.27 6.45
C GLN A 50 5.85 -10.56 5.83
N GLU A 51 5.89 -11.68 6.55
CA GLU A 51 5.34 -12.96 6.10
C GLU A 51 3.82 -12.88 5.88
N VAL A 52 3.09 -12.24 6.80
CA VAL A 52 1.65 -12.01 6.65
C VAL A 52 1.35 -11.13 5.44
N LEU A 53 2.11 -10.05 5.21
CA LEU A 53 1.93 -9.20 4.03
C LEU A 53 2.20 -9.98 2.72
N GLN A 54 3.22 -10.84 2.71
CA GLN A 54 3.49 -11.70 1.55
C GLN A 54 2.32 -12.67 1.29
N GLY A 55 1.71 -13.21 2.34
CA GLY A 55 0.48 -14.01 2.23
C GLY A 55 -0.69 -13.19 1.66
N MET A 56 -0.85 -11.93 2.08
CA MET A 56 -1.85 -11.02 1.51
C MET A 56 -1.63 -10.77 0.02
N GLU A 57 -0.38 -10.61 -0.42
CA GLU A 57 -0.05 -10.44 -1.84
C GLU A 57 -0.39 -11.68 -2.66
N GLN A 58 -0.07 -12.88 -2.16
CA GLN A 58 -0.41 -14.14 -2.83
C GLN A 58 -1.92 -14.31 -3.01
N GLU A 59 -2.69 -13.95 -1.98
CA GLU A 59 -4.15 -14.04 -2.04
C GLU A 59 -4.75 -13.05 -3.04
N LEU A 60 -4.11 -11.89 -3.22
CA LEU A 60 -4.50 -10.88 -4.21
C LEU A 60 -4.26 -11.33 -5.65
N VAL A 61 -3.34 -12.27 -5.91
CA VAL A 61 -3.13 -12.84 -7.25
C VAL A 61 -4.37 -13.63 -7.70
N GLY A 62 -5.06 -14.30 -6.78
CA GLY A 62 -6.28 -15.07 -7.05
C GLY A 62 -7.56 -14.22 -7.10
N ALA A 63 -7.50 -12.94 -6.73
CA ALA A 63 -8.67 -12.09 -6.57
C ALA A 63 -9.09 -11.32 -7.85
N PRO A 64 -10.39 -10.97 -8.01
CA PRO A 64 -10.85 -10.15 -9.12
C PRO A 64 -10.21 -8.74 -9.14
N GLY A 65 -9.92 -8.22 -10.32
CA GLY A 65 -9.21 -6.93 -10.50
C GLY A 65 -9.85 -5.71 -9.80
N SER A 66 -11.18 -5.71 -9.63
CA SER A 66 -11.91 -4.66 -8.89
C SER A 66 -11.56 -4.61 -7.41
N PHE A 67 -11.22 -5.75 -6.80
CA PHE A 67 -10.78 -5.86 -5.41
C PHE A 67 -9.24 -5.78 -5.31
N ARG A 68 -8.54 -6.37 -6.29
CA ARG A 68 -7.07 -6.41 -6.33
C ARG A 68 -6.44 -5.02 -6.33
N ASN A 69 -6.88 -4.11 -7.18
CA ASN A 69 -6.25 -2.80 -7.36
C ASN A 69 -6.25 -1.91 -6.09
N PRO A 70 -7.41 -1.69 -5.43
CA PRO A 70 -7.42 -0.90 -4.19
C PRO A 70 -6.69 -1.61 -3.04
N MET A 71 -6.69 -2.94 -3.02
CA MET A 71 -6.09 -3.71 -1.93
C MET A 71 -4.57 -3.88 -2.08
N SER A 72 -4.07 -4.07 -3.30
CA SER A 72 -2.63 -4.04 -3.62
C SER A 72 -2.01 -2.69 -3.25
N SER A 73 -2.75 -1.60 -3.48
CA SER A 73 -2.33 -0.26 -3.03
C SER A 73 -2.19 -0.17 -1.51
N LYS A 74 -3.10 -0.81 -0.74
CA LYS A 74 -3.00 -0.87 0.73
C LYS A 74 -1.82 -1.71 1.20
N VAL A 75 -1.59 -2.88 0.60
CA VAL A 75 -0.46 -3.74 0.94
C VAL A 75 0.87 -3.02 0.69
N ARG A 76 1.00 -2.28 -0.41
CA ARG A 76 2.16 -1.41 -0.66
C ARG A 76 2.35 -0.33 0.41
N LEU A 77 1.28 0.29 0.89
CA LEU A 77 1.35 1.27 1.98
C LEU A 77 1.84 0.61 3.28
N TYR A 78 1.33 -0.59 3.59
CA TYR A 78 1.74 -1.37 4.76
C TYR A 78 3.23 -1.75 4.74
N HIS A 79 3.76 -2.16 3.59
CA HIS A 79 5.21 -2.38 3.42
C HIS A 79 6.02 -1.12 3.72
N ARG A 80 5.60 0.04 3.21
CA ARG A 80 6.28 1.32 3.44
C ARG A 80 6.25 1.71 4.92
N ASP A 81 5.13 1.49 5.59
CA ASP A 81 4.96 1.85 7.00
C ASP A 81 5.80 0.94 7.91
N LEU A 82 5.89 -0.37 7.62
CA LEU A 82 6.83 -1.27 8.30
C LEU A 82 8.29 -0.85 8.10
N ALA A 83 8.68 -0.53 6.86
CA ALA A 83 10.05 -0.10 6.54
C ALA A 83 10.41 1.25 7.21
N ARG A 84 9.43 2.12 7.45
CA ARG A 84 9.61 3.32 8.26
C ARG A 84 9.83 2.97 9.73
N LEU A 85 8.98 2.12 10.30
CA LEU A 85 9.06 1.70 11.70
C LEU A 85 10.41 1.04 12.03
N GLN A 86 10.90 0.19 11.12
CA GLN A 86 12.20 -0.47 11.25
C GLN A 86 13.37 0.53 11.23
N ARG A 87 13.34 1.51 10.32
CA ARG A 87 14.36 2.57 10.27
C ARG A 87 14.33 3.45 11.51
N ASP A 88 13.15 3.78 12.01
CA ASP A 88 13.01 4.61 13.21
C ASP A 88 13.64 3.91 14.43
N LEU A 89 13.40 2.60 14.62
CA LEU A 89 13.96 1.85 15.74
C LEU A 89 15.48 1.58 15.59
N HIS A 90 15.95 1.26 14.39
CA HIS A 90 17.40 1.14 14.13
C HIS A 90 18.13 2.48 14.25
N GLY A 91 17.51 3.59 13.85
CA GLY A 91 18.03 4.94 14.05
C GLY A 91 18.19 5.29 15.53
N LEU A 92 17.25 4.87 16.38
CA LEU A 92 17.31 5.00 17.85
C LEU A 92 18.33 4.06 18.52
N HIS A 93 18.81 3.03 17.81
CA HIS A 93 19.88 2.15 18.28
C HIS A 93 21.26 2.60 17.81
N ALA A 94 21.36 3.18 16.61
CA ALA A 94 22.62 3.52 15.94
C ALA A 94 23.29 4.84 16.39
N GLY A 95 22.71 5.61 17.31
CA GLY A 95 23.35 6.82 17.88
C GLY A 95 23.32 6.86 19.41
N PRO A 96 24.35 7.38 20.12
CA PRO A 96 25.75 7.65 19.78
C PRO A 96 26.67 6.60 20.47
N GLY A 97 26.96 5.49 19.79
CA GLY A 97 27.84 4.42 20.29
C GLY A 97 29.24 4.38 19.65
N LEU A 98 29.53 5.29 18.72
CA LEU A 98 30.85 5.45 18.13
C LEU A 98 31.69 6.38 19.01
N GLY A 99 32.29 5.84 20.08
CA GLY A 99 33.27 6.61 20.85
C GLY A 99 33.66 6.03 22.20
N ARG A 100 34.82 5.37 22.23
CA ARG A 100 35.81 5.42 23.32
C ARG A 100 35.43 4.73 24.65
N SER A 101 35.93 3.51 24.82
CA SER A 101 36.25 2.97 26.14
C SER A 101 37.62 2.27 26.15
N SER A 102 38.66 3.00 25.77
CA SER A 102 40.02 2.74 26.28
C SER A 102 40.17 3.51 27.58
N ARG A 103 40.02 2.82 28.71
CA ARG A 103 40.36 3.35 30.04
C ARG A 103 41.34 2.40 30.69
N PRO A 104 42.66 2.66 30.64
CA PRO A 104 43.60 2.07 31.58
C PRO A 104 44.07 3.19 32.52
N GLY A 105 43.50 3.17 33.72
CA GLY A 105 43.92 4.03 34.81
C GLY A 105 43.88 3.23 36.10
N ASP A 106 44.86 2.35 36.28
CA ASP A 106 45.38 2.06 37.61
C ASP A 106 46.84 1.63 37.50
N ASN A 107 47.67 2.29 38.31
CA ASN A 107 49.12 2.34 38.17
C ASN A 107 49.73 1.69 39.41
N ARG A 108 50.19 0.44 39.31
CA ARG A 108 51.13 -0.12 40.30
C ARG A 108 51.85 -1.39 39.84
N HIS A 109 53.18 -1.26 39.75
CA HIS A 109 54.26 -2.26 39.77
C HIS A 109 54.91 -2.69 38.44
N GLY A 110 56.17 -2.24 38.26
CA GLY A 110 57.30 -3.19 38.21
C GLY A 110 58.01 -3.45 36.89
N VAL A 111 58.75 -2.46 36.36
CA VAL A 111 60.16 -2.48 35.88
C VAL A 111 60.66 -3.59 34.90
N TYR A 112 59.87 -4.58 34.48
CA TYR A 112 60.29 -5.61 33.51
C TYR A 112 59.67 -5.46 32.09
N ALA A 113 58.98 -4.36 31.80
CA ALA A 113 58.11 -4.23 30.60
C ALA A 113 58.79 -3.70 29.32
N VAL A 114 59.99 -3.14 29.38
CA VAL A 114 60.54 -2.33 28.27
C VAL A 114 60.85 -3.13 27.00
N GLU A 115 61.14 -4.43 27.11
CA GLU A 115 61.41 -5.29 25.95
C GLU A 115 60.14 -5.97 25.40
N ASN A 116 59.10 -6.13 26.25
CA ASN A 116 57.79 -6.65 25.85
C ASN A 116 56.88 -5.56 25.25
N GLU A 117 57.08 -4.29 25.60
CA GLU A 117 56.34 -3.15 25.05
C GLU A 117 56.62 -2.92 23.56
N ARG A 118 57.87 -3.16 23.12
CA ARG A 118 58.29 -2.93 21.73
C ARG A 118 57.76 -3.99 20.77
N SER A 119 57.70 -5.24 21.23
CA SER A 119 57.06 -6.36 20.53
C SER A 119 55.53 -6.27 20.59
N ALA A 120 54.94 -5.85 21.71
CA ALA A 120 53.50 -5.60 21.84
C ALA A 120 53.03 -4.41 20.98
N GLN A 121 53.81 -3.34 20.84
CA GLN A 121 53.49 -2.20 19.96
C GLN A 121 53.51 -2.60 18.48
N LEU A 122 54.48 -3.40 18.04
CA LEU A 122 54.53 -3.92 16.66
C LEU A 122 53.37 -4.88 16.37
N GLN A 123 52.98 -5.71 17.33
CA GLN A 123 51.81 -6.59 17.21
C GLN A 123 50.49 -5.80 17.21
N ALA A 124 50.37 -4.77 18.05
CA ALA A 124 49.22 -3.86 18.09
C ALA A 124 49.07 -3.10 16.77
N GLN A 125 50.18 -2.66 16.16
CA GLN A 125 50.17 -1.96 14.88
C GLN A 125 49.78 -2.89 13.73
N ARG A 126 50.23 -4.16 13.75
CA ARG A 126 49.79 -5.19 12.79
C ARG A 126 48.31 -5.55 12.95
N THR A 127 47.82 -5.70 14.18
CA THR A 127 46.39 -5.97 14.42
C THR A 127 45.52 -4.79 13.99
N LEU A 128 45.95 -3.54 14.20
CA LEU A 128 45.27 -2.35 13.70
C LEU A 128 45.20 -2.30 12.17
N LEU A 129 46.28 -2.65 11.48
CA LEU A 129 46.31 -2.71 10.02
C LEU A 129 45.41 -3.82 9.48
N LEU A 130 45.46 -5.02 10.07
CA LEU A 130 44.57 -6.13 9.72
C LEU A 130 43.10 -5.77 9.95
N GLN A 131 42.79 -5.14 11.09
CA GLN A 131 41.44 -4.69 11.41
C GLN A 131 40.97 -3.57 10.46
N GLY A 132 41.87 -2.66 10.08
CA GLY A 132 41.60 -1.66 9.04
C GLY A 132 41.31 -2.29 7.68
N THR A 133 42.02 -3.36 7.31
CA THR A 133 41.77 -4.09 6.06
C THR A 133 40.47 -4.87 6.07
N GLU A 134 40.07 -5.45 7.22
CA GLU A 134 38.76 -6.09 7.38
C GLU A 134 37.62 -5.09 7.27
N VAL A 135 37.76 -3.93 7.91
CA VAL A 135 36.75 -2.86 7.83
C VAL A 135 36.59 -2.37 6.39
N LEU A 136 37.70 -2.18 5.67
CA LEU A 136 37.66 -1.77 4.27
C LEU A 136 37.01 -2.84 3.38
N THR A 137 37.35 -4.12 3.60
CA THR A 137 36.78 -5.24 2.85
C THR A 137 35.26 -5.34 3.10
N ASN A 138 34.83 -5.20 4.35
CA ASN A 138 33.41 -5.19 4.71
C ASN A 138 32.68 -3.98 4.13
N ALA A 139 33.30 -2.80 4.13
CA ALA A 139 32.75 -1.60 3.53
C ALA A 139 32.58 -1.75 2.01
N SER A 140 33.59 -2.28 1.31
CA SER A 140 33.51 -2.58 -0.13
C SER A 140 32.39 -3.57 -0.43
N GLN A 141 32.27 -4.65 0.34
CA GLN A 141 31.19 -5.63 0.15
C GLN A 141 29.81 -5.02 0.44
N SER A 142 29.71 -4.08 1.39
CA SER A 142 28.47 -3.34 1.65
C SER A 142 28.10 -2.41 0.51
N ILE A 143 29.08 -1.75 -0.12
CA ILE A 143 28.86 -0.88 -1.28
C ILE A 143 28.39 -1.71 -2.47
N GLU A 144 29.03 -2.86 -2.73
CA GLU A 144 28.63 -3.77 -3.82
C GLU A 144 27.18 -4.26 -3.64
N ARG A 145 26.81 -4.66 -2.42
CA ARG A 145 25.42 -5.00 -2.09
C ARG A 145 24.47 -3.83 -2.32
N SER A 146 24.86 -2.62 -1.92
CA SER A 146 24.05 -1.42 -2.09
C SER A 146 23.85 -1.06 -3.56
N GLN A 147 24.87 -1.25 -4.41
CA GLN A 147 24.75 -1.06 -5.86
C GLN A 147 23.81 -2.08 -6.49
N ARG A 148 23.89 -3.36 -6.09
CA ARG A 148 22.96 -4.38 -6.58
C ARG A 148 21.52 -4.04 -6.21
N ILE A 149 21.28 -3.64 -4.96
CA ILE A 149 19.95 -3.23 -4.49
C ILE A 149 19.46 -1.98 -5.24
N ALA A 150 20.33 -0.98 -5.46
CA ALA A 150 19.97 0.20 -6.23
C ALA A 150 19.57 -0.14 -7.67
N ALA A 151 20.30 -1.05 -8.33
CA ALA A 151 19.96 -1.50 -9.68
C ALA A 151 18.61 -2.25 -9.72
N GLU A 152 18.32 -3.09 -8.71
CA GLU A 152 17.02 -3.76 -8.57
C GLU A 152 15.89 -2.75 -8.35
N ILE A 153 16.13 -1.72 -7.54
CA ILE A 153 15.17 -0.63 -7.33
C ILE A 153 14.91 0.17 -8.61
N ASP A 154 15.95 0.47 -9.40
CA ASP A 154 15.79 1.16 -10.68
C ASP A 154 14.96 0.33 -11.67
N GLN A 155 15.14 -0.99 -11.66
CA GLN A 155 14.36 -1.90 -12.49
C GLN A 155 12.90 -1.94 -12.06
N ILE A 156 12.62 -2.10 -10.75
CA ILE A 156 11.26 -2.01 -10.20
C ILE A 156 10.64 -0.64 -10.50
N GLY A 157 11.42 0.44 -10.40
CA GLY A 157 10.97 1.80 -10.73
C GLY A 157 10.56 1.94 -12.20
N THR A 158 11.30 1.29 -13.10
CA THR A 158 10.99 1.24 -14.53
C THR A 158 9.69 0.49 -14.79
N ASP A 159 9.53 -0.69 -14.20
CA ASP A 159 8.30 -1.50 -14.31
C ASP A 159 7.07 -0.73 -13.78
N ILE A 160 7.24 0.02 -12.69
CA ILE A 160 6.18 0.88 -12.14
C ILE A 160 5.82 2.00 -13.12
N ILE A 161 6.80 2.64 -13.76
CA ILE A 161 6.54 3.70 -14.75
C ILE A 161 5.77 3.14 -15.95
N GLU A 162 6.12 1.94 -16.42
CA GLU A 162 5.42 1.24 -17.49
C GLU A 162 3.96 0.94 -17.10
N GLU A 163 3.74 0.35 -15.92
CA GLU A 163 2.39 0.05 -15.41
C GLU A 163 1.55 1.34 -15.25
N LEU A 164 2.14 2.42 -14.73
CA LEU A 164 1.46 3.72 -14.63
C LEU A 164 1.08 4.28 -16.01
N GLY A 165 1.93 4.04 -17.02
CA GLY A 165 1.63 4.37 -18.41
C GLY A 165 0.42 3.60 -18.95
N GLU A 166 0.37 2.29 -18.73
CA GLU A 166 -0.78 1.45 -19.11
C GLU A 166 -2.06 1.85 -18.38
N GLN A 167 -1.98 2.11 -17.08
CA GLN A 167 -3.12 2.56 -16.28
C GLN A 167 -3.65 3.92 -16.76
N ARG A 168 -2.75 4.84 -17.14
CA ARG A 168 -3.14 6.12 -17.75
C ARG A 168 -3.90 5.89 -19.06
N GLU A 169 -3.42 4.99 -19.91
CA GLU A 169 -4.11 4.64 -21.16
C GLU A 169 -5.49 4.01 -20.90
N GLN A 170 -5.61 3.14 -19.90
CA GLN A 170 -6.90 2.58 -19.49
C GLN A 170 -7.87 3.66 -18.99
N LEU A 171 -7.38 4.62 -18.19
CA LEU A 171 -8.16 5.77 -17.73
C LEU A 171 -8.63 6.63 -18.89
N ASP A 172 -7.76 6.95 -19.86
CA ASP A 172 -8.14 7.72 -21.05
C ASP A 172 -9.18 6.96 -21.89
N ARG A 173 -9.01 5.66 -22.14
CA ARG A 173 -10.03 4.84 -22.82
C ARG A 173 -11.38 4.83 -22.07
N THR A 174 -11.34 4.80 -20.74
CA THR A 174 -12.54 4.80 -19.90
C THR A 174 -13.23 6.16 -19.96
N ARG A 175 -12.45 7.24 -19.94
CA ARG A 175 -12.94 8.61 -20.11
C ARG A 175 -13.61 8.79 -21.47
N ASP A 176 -12.98 8.33 -22.56
CA ASP A 176 -13.55 8.41 -23.90
C ASP A 176 -14.87 7.62 -24.00
N ARG A 177 -14.91 6.40 -23.44
CA ARG A 177 -16.16 5.62 -23.35
C ARG A 177 -17.24 6.39 -22.58
N LEU A 178 -16.89 7.03 -21.47
CA LEU A 178 -17.83 7.79 -20.65
C LEU A 178 -18.41 9.00 -21.42
N VAL A 179 -17.56 9.72 -22.16
CA VAL A 179 -17.98 10.82 -23.05
C VAL A 179 -18.94 10.31 -24.11
N HIS A 180 -18.58 9.22 -24.81
CA HIS A 180 -19.45 8.58 -25.80
C HIS A 180 -20.77 8.07 -25.21
N THR A 181 -20.76 7.48 -24.01
CA THR A 181 -21.98 7.09 -23.30
C THR A 181 -22.84 8.30 -22.98
N GLY A 182 -22.25 9.43 -22.55
CA GLY A 182 -22.96 10.68 -22.33
C GLY A 182 -23.68 11.21 -23.57
N GLU A 183 -23.02 11.17 -24.73
CA GLU A 183 -23.62 11.54 -26.02
C GLU A 183 -24.78 10.61 -26.41
N ASN A 184 -24.59 9.29 -26.26
CA ASN A 184 -25.63 8.31 -26.54
C ASN A 184 -26.84 8.46 -25.60
N LEU A 185 -26.61 8.80 -24.33
CA LEU A 185 -27.66 9.04 -23.35
C LEU A 185 -28.45 10.31 -23.68
N SER A 186 -27.79 11.36 -24.17
CA SER A 186 -28.44 12.56 -24.71
C SER A 186 -29.33 12.24 -25.92
N ARG A 187 -28.85 11.44 -26.89
CA ARG A 187 -29.65 10.98 -28.04
C ARG A 187 -30.85 10.14 -27.58
N SER A 188 -30.65 9.19 -26.69
CA SER A 188 -31.72 8.35 -26.12
C SER A 188 -32.78 9.20 -25.42
N ARG A 189 -32.38 10.22 -24.65
CA ARG A 189 -33.31 11.15 -24.01
C ARG A 189 -34.13 11.94 -25.02
N LYS A 190 -33.53 12.35 -26.14
CA LYS A 190 -34.24 13.02 -27.24
C LYS A 190 -35.28 12.11 -27.89
N ILE A 191 -34.93 10.85 -28.15
CA ILE A 191 -35.84 9.83 -28.71
C ILE A 191 -36.99 9.54 -27.74
N LEU A 192 -36.69 9.30 -26.46
CA LEU A 192 -37.70 9.07 -25.43
C LEU A 192 -38.67 10.24 -25.31
N ARG A 193 -38.17 11.49 -25.37
CA ARG A 193 -39.02 12.68 -25.34
C ARG A 193 -39.91 12.78 -26.59
N ALA A 194 -39.44 12.35 -27.76
CA ALA A 194 -40.25 12.28 -28.97
C ALA A 194 -41.33 11.18 -28.87
N MET A 195 -40.97 9.99 -28.39
CA MET A 195 -41.93 8.90 -28.15
C MET A 195 -42.99 9.31 -27.11
N SER A 196 -42.58 9.92 -26.00
CA SER A 196 -43.49 10.41 -24.96
C SER A 196 -44.53 11.40 -25.51
N ARG A 197 -44.10 12.34 -26.37
CA ARG A 197 -45.04 13.26 -27.05
C ARG A 197 -46.03 12.52 -27.95
N ARG A 198 -45.57 11.55 -28.75
CA ARG A 198 -46.45 10.74 -29.62
C ARG A 198 -47.46 9.93 -28.81
N VAL A 199 -47.04 9.37 -27.68
CA VAL A 199 -47.96 8.65 -26.77
C VAL A 199 -48.99 9.62 -26.17
N MET A 200 -48.57 10.81 -25.75
CA MET A 200 -49.48 11.83 -25.22
C MET A 200 -50.52 12.25 -26.26
N THR A 201 -50.11 12.52 -27.51
CA THR A 201 -51.05 12.87 -28.59
C THR A 201 -52.01 11.74 -28.90
N ASN A 202 -51.52 10.48 -28.93
CA ASN A 202 -52.38 9.32 -29.18
C ASN A 202 -53.41 9.13 -28.06
N LYS A 203 -53.01 9.30 -26.79
CA LYS A 203 -53.94 9.25 -25.64
C LYS A 203 -54.99 10.36 -25.70
N LEU A 204 -54.61 11.57 -26.09
CA LEU A 204 -55.53 12.71 -26.22
C LEU A 204 -56.54 12.45 -27.35
N LEU A 205 -56.08 11.99 -28.52
CA LEU A 205 -56.95 11.62 -29.63
C LEU A 205 -57.93 10.51 -29.25
N LEU A 206 -57.47 9.47 -28.54
CA LEU A 206 -58.33 8.41 -28.05
C LEU A 206 -59.44 8.95 -27.13
N GLY A 207 -59.11 9.87 -26.22
CA GLY A 207 -60.09 10.51 -25.34
C GLY A 207 -61.15 11.31 -26.09
N ILE A 208 -60.75 12.05 -27.14
CA ILE A 208 -61.69 12.82 -27.98
C ILE A 208 -62.66 11.86 -28.69
N ILE A 209 -62.18 10.75 -29.25
CA ILE A 209 -63.02 9.77 -29.94
C ILE A 209 -64.07 9.18 -29.00
N ILE A 210 -63.68 8.79 -27.78
CA ILE A 210 -64.59 8.23 -26.78
C ILE A 210 -65.68 9.26 -26.39
N ILE A 211 -65.31 10.52 -26.18
CA ILE A 211 -66.27 11.59 -25.84
C ILE A 211 -67.26 11.80 -27.01
N LEU A 212 -66.77 11.80 -28.25
CA LEU A 212 -67.60 11.95 -29.44
C LEU A 212 -68.61 10.81 -29.58
N GLU A 213 -68.19 9.56 -29.37
CA GLU A 213 -69.06 8.39 -29.41
C GLU A 213 -70.16 8.47 -28.35
N LEU A 214 -69.81 8.84 -27.12
CA LEU A 214 -70.79 9.01 -26.03
C LEU A 214 -71.79 10.13 -26.33
N ALA A 215 -71.35 11.24 -26.93
CA ALA A 215 -72.23 12.33 -27.32
C ALA A 215 -73.25 11.90 -28.39
N ILE A 216 -72.82 11.14 -29.40
CA ILE A 216 -73.71 10.59 -30.44
C ILE A 216 -74.71 9.61 -29.84
N LEU A 217 -74.24 8.67 -29.01
CA LEU A 217 -75.12 7.71 -28.32
C LEU A 217 -76.15 8.43 -27.44
N GLY A 218 -75.72 9.43 -26.67
CA GLY A 218 -76.61 10.24 -25.85
C GLY A 218 -77.66 10.99 -26.68
N ALA A 219 -77.26 11.60 -27.79
CA ALA A 219 -78.17 12.29 -28.70
C ALA A 219 -79.22 11.34 -29.32
N VAL A 220 -78.81 10.14 -29.74
CA VAL A 220 -79.72 9.11 -30.29
C VAL A 220 -80.72 8.64 -29.23
N VAL A 221 -80.27 8.37 -28.01
CA VAL A 221 -81.15 7.98 -26.90
C VAL A 221 -82.13 9.09 -26.56
N TYR A 222 -81.65 10.33 -26.46
CA TYR A 222 -82.49 11.51 -26.20
C TYR A 222 -83.57 11.68 -27.28
N LEU A 223 -83.20 11.62 -28.56
CA LEU A 223 -84.15 11.71 -29.66
C LEU A 223 -85.15 10.55 -29.67
N LYS A 224 -84.71 9.31 -29.39
CA LYS A 224 -85.60 8.14 -29.36
C LYS A 224 -86.60 8.19 -28.20
N PHE A 225 -86.16 8.67 -27.03
CA PHE A 225 -86.98 8.68 -25.82
C PHE A 225 -87.90 9.89 -25.75
N PHE A 226 -87.46 11.06 -26.23
CA PHE A 226 -88.22 12.31 -26.16
C PHE A 226 -89.08 12.59 -27.41
N ARG A 227 -88.83 11.90 -28.53
CA ARG A 227 -89.59 12.05 -29.79
C ARG A 227 -90.56 10.90 -30.04
N ARG A 228 -90.96 10.17 -28.98
CA ARG A 228 -92.09 9.24 -28.98
C ARG A 228 -93.21 9.76 -28.09
#